data_AF-A0ABD4KWH6-F1
#
_entry.id   AF-A0ABD4KWH6-F1
#
_cell.length_a   1.000
_cell.length_b   1.000
_cell.length_c   1.000
_cell.angle_alpha   90.00
_cell.angle_beta   90.00
_cell.angle_gamma   90.00
#
_symmetry.space_group_name_H-M   'P 1'
#
loop_
_entity.id
_entity.type
_entity.pdbx_description
1 polymer ?
#
loop_
_entity_poly.entity_id
_entity_poly.type
_entity_poly.pdbx_seq_one_letter_code
_entity_poly.pdbx_strand_id
1 'polypeptide(L)'
;DVRLEIDTDSTLDLGIVTSSLKFKTIFEAASQDLSSLIAVPNASINVSRNPWIEEGGWLRSAPMADAEQSVLQLENVPQGKLHFDFQVSSESGDLFIAKVNGVKYIMEHGEKSGSNTLYLNKDFNNIR
;
A
#
# COMPACT_ATOMS: atom_id res chain seq x y z
N ASP A 1 4.19 -20.25 0.05
CA ASP A 1 4.04 -21.02 1.31
C ASP A 1 4.48 -20.19 2.50
N VAL A 2 3.64 -20.09 3.54
CA VAL A 2 4.03 -19.48 4.81
C VAL A 2 4.01 -20.56 5.88
N ARG A 3 5.12 -20.70 6.60
CA ARG A 3 5.25 -21.53 7.80
C ARG A 3 5.34 -20.59 9.00
N LEU A 4 4.39 -20.71 9.92
CA LEU A 4 4.46 -20.12 11.24
C LEU A 4 5.02 -21.19 12.19
N GLU A 5 6.17 -20.92 12.80
CA GLU A 5 6.80 -21.81 13.77
C GLU A 5 6.97 -21.03 15.07
N ILE A 6 6.39 -21.57 16.15
CA ILE A 6 6.43 -20.99 17.49
C ILE A 6 7.15 -22.01 18.34
N ASP A 7 8.37 -21.68 18.75
CA ASP A 7 9.17 -22.48 19.66
C ASP A 7 9.15 -21.82 21.05
N THR A 8 8.85 -22.61 22.09
CA THR A 8 8.76 -22.12 23.46
C THR A 8 9.52 -23.05 24.41
N ASP A 9 10.77 -22.70 24.71
CA ASP A 9 11.61 -23.35 25.73
C ASP A 9 11.33 -22.80 27.14
N SER A 10 10.06 -22.74 27.57
CA SER A 10 9.70 -22.25 28.91
C SER A 10 9.42 -23.40 29.87
N THR A 11 10.18 -23.46 30.98
CA THR A 11 9.90 -24.33 32.13
C THR A 11 8.83 -23.75 33.08
N LEU A 12 8.32 -22.55 32.79
CA LEU A 12 7.23 -21.89 33.52
C LEU A 12 5.90 -22.22 32.84
N ASP A 13 4.93 -22.69 33.64
CA ASP A 13 3.54 -22.94 33.26
C ASP A 13 2.82 -21.60 32.98
N LEU A 14 3.11 -21.02 31.81
CA LEU A 14 2.65 -19.68 31.41
C LEU A 14 1.20 -19.66 30.88
N GLY A 15 0.45 -20.75 31.01
CA GLY A 15 -0.88 -20.87 30.40
C GLY A 15 -0.83 -20.88 28.87
N ILE A 16 -1.99 -20.76 28.23
CA ILE A 16 -2.14 -20.89 26.77
C ILE A 16 -1.54 -19.66 26.08
N VAL A 17 -0.41 -19.84 25.38
CA VAL A 17 0.10 -18.84 24.42
C VAL A 17 -0.76 -18.90 23.16
N THR A 18 -1.49 -17.82 22.87
CA THR A 18 -2.21 -17.67 21.60
C THR A 18 -1.45 -16.73 20.67
N SER A 19 -1.12 -17.21 19.47
CA SER A 19 -0.61 -16.38 18.38
C SER A 19 -1.60 -16.45 17.22
N SER A 20 -1.84 -15.31 16.57
CA SER A 20 -2.72 -15.24 15.40
C SER A 20 -2.03 -14.48 14.28
N LEU A 21 -2.02 -15.09 13.10
CA LEU A 21 -1.48 -14.52 11.89
C LEU A 21 -2.64 -14.24 10.94
N LYS A 22 -2.93 -12.95 10.71
CA LYS A 22 -3.97 -12.52 9.77
C LYS A 22 -3.32 -11.95 8.52
N PHE A 23 -3.37 -12.70 7.43
CA PHE A 23 -3.04 -12.19 6.10
C PHE A 23 -4.29 -11.57 5.49
N LYS A 24 -4.27 -10.25 5.25
CA LYS A 24 -5.45 -9.52 4.76
C LYS A 24 -5.40 -9.21 3.26
N THR A 25 -4.25 -9.37 2.61
CA THR A 25 -4.10 -8.97 1.20
C THR A 25 -3.01 -9.81 0.55
N ILE A 26 -3.34 -10.46 -0.57
CA ILE A 26 -2.36 -11.07 -1.48
C ILE A 26 -1.89 -9.94 -2.39
N PHE A 27 -0.58 -9.75 -2.45
CA PHE A 27 0.08 -8.79 -3.32
C PHE A 27 0.80 -9.53 -4.43
N GLU A 28 0.78 -8.93 -5.61
CA GLU A 28 1.51 -9.39 -6.80
C GLU A 28 2.43 -8.26 -7.27
N ALA A 29 3.49 -8.60 -8.01
CA ALA A 29 4.37 -7.59 -8.58
C ALA A 29 3.60 -6.72 -9.60
N ALA A 30 3.88 -5.41 -9.61
CA ALA A 30 3.31 -4.50 -10.60
C ALA A 30 3.72 -4.86 -12.03
N SER A 31 2.89 -4.48 -13.01
CA SER A 31 3.25 -4.58 -14.42
C SER A 31 4.46 -3.70 -14.75
N GLN A 32 5.14 -4.01 -15.86
CA GLN A 32 6.27 -3.21 -16.33
C GLN A 32 5.86 -1.78 -16.69
N ASP A 33 4.70 -1.61 -17.33
CA ASP A 33 4.18 -0.29 -17.72
C ASP A 33 3.93 0.59 -16.48
N LEU A 34 3.27 0.06 -15.46
CA LEU A 34 3.07 0.77 -14.19
C LEU A 34 4.40 1.10 -13.51
N SER A 35 5.31 0.13 -13.46
CA SER A 35 6.63 0.30 -12.84
C SER A 35 7.45 1.37 -13.55
N SER A 36 7.28 1.54 -14.87
CA SER A 36 8.00 2.54 -15.65
C SER A 36 7.58 3.99 -15.35
N LEU A 37 6.34 4.19 -14.88
CA LEU A 37 5.86 5.51 -14.43
C LEU A 37 6.38 5.90 -13.04
N ILE A 38 6.75 4.92 -12.23
CA ILE A 38 7.19 5.14 -10.86
C ILE A 38 8.72 5.22 -10.83
N ALA A 39 9.24 6.44 -10.89
CA ALA A 39 10.67 6.72 -10.83
C ALA A 39 11.24 6.68 -9.39
N VAL A 40 11.04 5.57 -8.68
CA VAL A 40 11.55 5.38 -7.31
C VAL A 40 12.64 4.30 -7.32
N PRO A 41 13.92 4.68 -7.09
CA PRO A 41 15.01 3.72 -7.13
C PRO A 41 14.92 2.72 -5.98
N ASN A 42 15.25 1.45 -6.28
CA ASN A 42 15.32 0.34 -5.33
C ASN A 42 14.01 -0.01 -4.59
N ALA A 43 12.87 0.50 -5.08
CA ALA A 43 11.58 0.16 -4.53
C ALA A 43 11.00 -1.10 -5.18
N SER A 44 10.46 -1.99 -4.35
CA SER A 44 9.57 -3.05 -4.84
C SER A 44 8.18 -2.47 -5.01
N ILE A 45 7.56 -2.68 -6.17
CA ILE A 45 6.24 -2.15 -6.49
C ILE A 45 5.29 -3.35 -6.59
N ASN A 46 4.31 -3.39 -5.69
CA ASN A 46 3.34 -4.46 -5.59
C ASN A 46 1.91 -3.91 -5.65
N VAL A 47 0.98 -4.72 -6.17
CA VAL A 47 -0.42 -4.35 -6.33
C VAL A 47 -1.34 -5.42 -5.72
N SER A 48 -2.52 -5.03 -5.26
CA SER A 48 -3.55 -5.99 -4.84
C SER A 48 -4.23 -6.65 -6.04
N ARG A 49 -5.12 -7.61 -5.77
CA ARG A 49 -5.97 -8.29 -6.77
C ARG A 49 -6.74 -7.34 -7.69
N ASN A 50 -7.13 -6.17 -7.21
CA ASN A 50 -7.70 -5.09 -8.02
C ASN A 50 -6.58 -4.09 -8.26
N PRO A 51 -5.70 -4.29 -9.25
CA PRO A 51 -4.43 -3.58 -9.32
C PRO A 51 -4.63 -2.10 -9.67
N TRP A 52 -3.70 -1.26 -9.24
CA TRP A 52 -3.50 -0.01 -9.97
C TRP A 52 -2.87 -0.35 -11.32
N ILE A 53 -3.24 0.37 -12.37
CA ILE A 53 -2.74 0.17 -13.73
C ILE A 53 -2.25 1.50 -14.31
N GLU A 54 -1.43 1.41 -15.35
CA GLU A 54 -1.12 2.56 -16.19
C GLU A 54 -2.30 2.82 -17.14
N GLU A 55 -2.74 4.07 -17.21
CA GLU A 55 -3.71 4.53 -18.21
C GLU A 55 -3.35 5.96 -18.63
N GLY A 56 -2.81 6.13 -19.84
CA GLY A 56 -2.56 7.44 -20.44
C GLY A 56 -1.52 8.29 -19.69
N GLY A 57 -0.50 7.65 -19.11
CA GLY A 57 0.53 8.29 -18.29
C GLY A 57 0.14 8.51 -16.83
N TRP A 58 -1.06 8.07 -16.42
CA TRP A 58 -1.53 8.14 -15.04
C TRP A 58 -1.59 6.76 -14.40
N LEU A 59 -1.47 6.73 -13.07
CA LEU A 59 -1.82 5.57 -12.27
C LEU A 59 -3.33 5.61 -11.99
N ARG A 60 -4.04 4.54 -12.32
CA ARG A 60 -5.48 4.42 -12.12
C ARG A 60 -5.85 3.16 -11.34
N SER A 61 -6.75 3.28 -10.37
CA SER A 61 -7.32 2.12 -9.69
C SER A 61 -8.16 1.27 -10.64
N ALA A 62 -8.02 -0.05 -10.59
CA ALA A 62 -8.93 -0.95 -11.29
C ALA A 62 -10.40 -0.74 -10.85
N PRO A 63 -11.37 -1.01 -11.73
CA PRO A 63 -12.76 -1.18 -11.32
C PRO A 63 -12.85 -2.22 -10.20
N MET A 64 -13.65 -1.92 -9.17
CA MET A 64 -13.82 -2.78 -8.01
C MET A 64 -15.26 -2.70 -7.50
N ALA A 65 -15.72 -3.74 -6.79
CA ALA A 65 -17.05 -3.76 -6.19
C ALA A 65 -17.07 -3.06 -4.82
N ASP A 66 -18.26 -2.84 -4.28
CA ASP A 66 -18.46 -2.28 -2.95
C ASP A 66 -17.65 -3.03 -1.88
N ALA A 67 -17.08 -2.28 -0.93
CA ALA A 67 -16.24 -2.79 0.16
C ALA A 67 -14.93 -3.48 -0.28
N GLU A 68 -14.53 -3.39 -1.55
CA GLU A 68 -13.22 -3.82 -2.03
C GLU A 68 -12.18 -2.68 -2.01
N GLN A 69 -10.93 -3.01 -2.33
CA GLN A 69 -9.83 -2.04 -2.37
C GLN A 69 -8.88 -2.32 -3.53
N SER A 70 -8.50 -1.25 -4.24
CA SER A 70 -7.34 -1.23 -5.13
C SER A 70 -6.15 -0.64 -4.40
N VAL A 71 -5.07 -1.40 -4.29
CA VAL A 71 -3.89 -1.02 -3.50
C VAL A 71 -2.64 -1.07 -4.37
N LEU A 72 -1.86 0.00 -4.30
CA LEU A 72 -0.49 0.07 -4.78
C LEU A 72 0.43 0.17 -3.55
N GLN A 73 1.45 -0.66 -3.48
CA GLN A 73 2.39 -0.68 -2.36
C GLN A 73 3.81 -0.55 -2.88
N LEU A 74 4.52 0.47 -2.43
CA LEU A 74 5.94 0.65 -2.67
C LEU A 74 6.68 0.31 -1.39
N GLU A 75 7.59 -0.65 -1.45
CA GLU A 75 8.41 -1.08 -0.32
C GLU A 75 9.86 -0.68 -0.51
N ASN A 76 10.57 -0.43 0.60
CA ASN A 76 11.98 -0.05 0.61
C ASN A 76 12.28 1.27 -0.12
N VAL A 77 11.34 2.22 -0.09
CA VAL A 77 11.54 3.55 -0.67
C VAL A 77 12.53 4.35 0.18
N PRO A 78 13.62 4.88 -0.39
CA PRO A 78 14.63 5.61 0.38
C PRO A 78 14.06 6.87 1.04
N GLN A 79 14.78 7.37 2.05
CA GLN A 79 14.51 8.67 2.67
C GLN A 79 14.42 9.78 1.60
N GLY A 80 13.47 10.70 1.75
CA GLY A 80 13.30 11.80 0.80
C GLY A 80 11.89 12.38 0.79
N LYS A 81 11.47 12.81 -0.41
CA LYS A 81 10.13 13.34 -0.66
C LYS A 81 9.54 12.65 -1.89
N LEU A 82 8.28 12.23 -1.79
CA LEU A 82 7.51 11.77 -2.94
C LEU A 82 6.41 12.79 -3.22
N HIS A 83 6.45 13.39 -4.41
CA HIS A 83 5.44 14.32 -4.88
C HIS A 83 4.55 13.63 -5.91
N PHE A 84 3.25 13.88 -5.85
CA PHE A 84 2.29 13.34 -6.81
C PHE A 84 1.07 14.24 -6.93
N ASP A 85 0.52 14.25 -8.13
CA ASP A 85 -0.81 14.78 -8.42
C ASP A 85 -1.85 13.67 -8.29
N PHE A 86 -3.07 14.01 -7.89
CA PHE A 86 -4.15 13.06 -7.75
C PHE A 86 -5.48 13.64 -8.25
N GLN A 87 -6.34 12.73 -8.73
CA GLN A 87 -7.73 12.98 -9.04
C GLN A 87 -8.57 11.84 -8.46
N VAL A 88 -9.67 12.20 -7.80
CA VAL A 88 -10.69 11.29 -7.27
C VAL A 88 -12.01 11.71 -7.88
N SER A 89 -12.73 10.72 -8.41
CA SER A 89 -14.13 10.82 -8.80
C SER A 89 -14.82 9.59 -8.22
N SER A 90 -15.55 9.80 -7.13
CA SER A 90 -16.13 8.73 -6.33
C SER A 90 -17.39 9.17 -5.63
N GLU A 91 -18.18 8.22 -5.14
CA GLU A 91 -19.27 8.54 -4.21
C GLU A 91 -18.70 8.91 -2.84
N SER A 92 -19.52 9.48 -1.95
CA SER A 92 -19.07 9.99 -0.64
C SER A 92 -18.59 8.90 0.33
N GLY A 93 -18.95 7.64 0.09
CA GLY A 93 -18.49 6.49 0.89
C GLY A 93 -17.11 5.96 0.50
N ASP A 94 -16.62 6.33 -0.68
CA ASP A 94 -15.35 5.85 -1.22
C ASP A 94 -14.21 6.77 -0.80
N LEU A 95 -13.03 6.21 -0.56
CA LEU A 95 -11.89 6.97 -0.05
C LEU A 95 -10.61 6.64 -0.81
N PHE A 96 -9.94 7.69 -1.28
CA PHE A 96 -8.53 7.63 -1.64
C PHE A 96 -7.68 7.93 -0.41
N ILE A 97 -6.77 7.01 -0.06
CA ILE A 97 -5.93 7.11 1.14
C ILE A 97 -4.49 6.79 0.74
N ALA A 98 -3.55 7.69 1.03
CA ALA A 98 -2.12 7.38 1.00
C ALA A 98 -1.54 7.37 2.41
N LYS A 99 -0.64 6.42 2.65
CA LYS A 99 0.02 6.16 3.92
C LYS A 99 1.53 6.05 3.72
N VAL A 100 2.28 6.51 4.70
CA VAL A 100 3.72 6.23 4.83
C VAL A 100 3.94 5.51 6.14
N ASN A 101 4.58 4.34 6.08
CA ASN A 101 4.86 3.50 7.25
C ASN A 101 3.61 3.23 8.10
N GLY A 102 2.46 3.05 7.44
CA GLY A 102 1.16 2.81 8.08
C GLY A 102 0.42 4.06 8.58
N VAL A 103 1.07 5.21 8.64
CA VAL A 103 0.46 6.49 9.05
C VAL A 103 -0.24 7.12 7.86
N LYS A 104 -1.51 7.55 8.02
CA LYS A 104 -2.28 8.23 6.95
C LYS A 104 -1.75 9.65 6.73
N TYR A 105 -1.52 10.01 5.48
CA TYR A 105 -1.11 11.36 5.07
C TYR A 105 -2.25 12.10 4.37
N ILE A 106 -3.01 11.38 3.55
CA ILE A 106 -4.18 11.93 2.87
C ILE A 106 -5.39 11.01 3.05
N MET A 107 -6.56 11.62 2.94
CA MET A 107 -7.85 10.95 2.87
C MET A 107 -8.79 11.88 2.11
N GLU A 108 -9.15 11.50 0.90
CA GLU A 108 -9.98 12.30 -0.01
C GLU A 108 -11.11 11.45 -0.58
N HIS A 109 -12.22 12.10 -0.95
CA HIS A 109 -13.41 11.47 -1.51
C HIS A 109 -14.16 12.44 -2.44
N GLY A 110 -15.17 11.95 -3.16
CA GLY A 110 -16.01 12.78 -4.00
C GLY A 110 -15.30 13.19 -5.30
N GLU A 111 -15.58 14.40 -5.77
CA GLU A 111 -14.94 15.01 -6.93
C GLU A 111 -13.81 15.93 -6.47
N LYS A 112 -12.57 15.42 -6.46
CA LYS A 112 -11.40 16.13 -5.93
C LYS A 112 -10.21 15.99 -6.87
N SER A 113 -9.43 17.06 -6.98
CA SER A 113 -8.09 17.00 -7.58
C SER A 113 -7.14 17.88 -6.80
N GLY A 114 -5.85 17.55 -6.84
CA GLY A 114 -4.82 18.31 -6.15
C GLY A 114 -3.45 17.66 -6.27
N SER A 115 -2.51 18.18 -5.49
CA SER A 115 -1.16 17.65 -5.37
C SER A 115 -0.79 17.46 -3.92
N ASN A 116 0.06 16.48 -3.64
CA ASN A 116 0.56 16.23 -2.29
C ASN A 116 2.04 15.86 -2.29
N THR A 117 2.67 16.03 -1.13
CA THR A 117 4.06 15.63 -0.90
C THR A 117 4.15 14.80 0.36
N LEU A 118 4.55 13.54 0.20
CA LEU A 118 4.85 12.63 1.30
C LEU A 118 6.29 12.85 1.75
N TYR A 119 6.47 13.06 3.06
CA TYR A 119 7.79 13.18 3.67
C TYR A 119 8.23 11.80 4.19
N LEU A 120 9.30 11.28 3.60
CA LEU A 120 9.83 9.95 3.86
C LEU A 120 11.02 10.09 4.81
N ASN A 121 10.76 9.99 6.11
CA ASN A 121 11.72 10.40 7.15
C ASN A 121 12.59 9.27 7.71
N LYS A 122 12.38 8.03 7.26
CA LYS A 122 13.22 6.88 7.62
C LYS A 122 14.19 6.55 6.48
N ASP A 123 15.27 5.82 6.78
CA ASP A 123 16.20 5.31 5.75
C ASP A 123 15.44 4.53 4.66
N PHE A 124 14.45 3.73 5.07
CA PHE A 124 13.53 3.02 4.19
C PHE A 124 12.08 3.19 4.64
N ASN A 125 11.19 3.39 3.68
CA ASN A 125 9.79 3.71 3.90
C ASN A 125 8.90 2.81 3.04
N ASN A 126 7.75 2.44 3.62
CA ASN A 126 6.70 1.73 2.90
C ASN A 126 5.55 2.70 2.62
N ILE A 127 5.18 2.84 1.35
CA ILE A 127 4.08 3.68 0.90
C ILE A 127 2.94 2.78 0.45
N ARG A 128 1.72 3.15 0.81
CA ARG A 128 0.49 2.43 0.44
C ARG A 128 -0.65 3.39 0.19
#